data_AF-A0A1G2YZ64-F1
#
_entry.id   AF-A0A1G2YZ64-F1
#
_cell.length_a   1.000
_cell.length_b   1.000
_cell.length_c   1.000
_cell.angle_alpha   90.00
_cell.angle_beta   90.00
_cell.angle_gamma   90.00
#
_symmetry.space_group_name_H-M   'P 1'
#
loop_
_entity.id
_entity.type
_entity.pdbx_description
1 polymer ?
#
loop_
_entity_poly.entity_id
_entity_poly.type
_entity_poly.pdbx_seq_one_letter_code
_entity_poly.pdbx_strand_id
1 'polypeptide(L)'
;MSLCQIATSGKQVIRRASRAAIQKYFTTRPDSQRGMTWLSKTNRYRKFCISRYAADTKANPSTTQEKDLLAYVGSSAPCHAIDGWSFLARAVDSVMKGDTYSAIHFGYYAELRAAMSLLGAEGIGIFDNKHSVIDPAGKVSPFPRKGHGDVTGKSSTGTHAAVWPILQHWASLVRAVDLIDDLIAPSGIALSSWLSVAGNVHSMRALAKKWFSSWGLDLEVFDADHDRRNMVSYRPSEFRKAYPDATSATRFLEDLWSLFEPGATNRFPVLENLLFRRAWNQLRCGKPQEQRLSQLGLTSDEVAKWAHFLQSSDYPLPLELAEQQSAVEDPMCHLQVVSRAALLLFVATASARSLLTEASFTSDTLAFWWKQHGEQRAIWGSHQTPDDIFSIWADIDNRRQTSANWRSARGRLATPSLYDWRRDNPGIMDDLGSLELIGIWGLIP
;
A
#
# COMPACT_ATOMS: atom_id res chain seq x y z
N MET A 1 22.47 6.55 -8.55
CA MET A 1 22.31 8.01 -8.76
C MET A 1 22.64 8.72 -7.44
N SER A 2 23.11 9.97 -7.44
CA SER A 2 23.26 10.71 -6.17
C SER A 2 21.86 10.94 -5.59
N LEU A 3 21.62 10.40 -4.40
CA LEU A 3 20.34 10.47 -3.68
C LEU A 3 19.81 11.90 -3.72
N CYS A 4 18.67 12.13 -4.37
CA CYS A 4 18.03 13.44 -4.38
C CYS A 4 17.58 13.75 -2.95
N GLN A 5 18.40 14.45 -2.18
CA GLN A 5 18.04 14.84 -0.82
C GLN A 5 17.14 16.08 -0.87
N ILE A 6 16.05 16.04 -0.11
CA ILE A 6 15.20 17.21 0.08
C ILE A 6 15.95 18.27 0.87
N ALA A 7 16.09 19.46 0.27
CA ALA A 7 16.66 20.62 0.94
C ALA A 7 15.86 21.00 2.20
N THR A 8 16.50 21.68 3.16
CA THR A 8 15.87 22.11 4.42
C THR A 8 14.55 22.86 4.21
N SER A 9 14.47 23.71 3.19
CA SER A 9 13.25 24.43 2.81
C SER A 9 12.13 23.49 2.36
N GLY A 10 12.43 22.44 1.57
CA GLY A 10 11.46 21.41 1.20
C GLY A 10 10.95 20.62 2.40
N LYS A 11 11.85 20.28 3.34
CA LYS A 11 11.46 19.63 4.60
C LYS A 11 10.54 20.51 5.44
N GLN A 12 10.77 21.82 5.48
CA GLN A 12 9.88 22.77 6.16
C GLN A 12 8.50 22.84 5.50
N VAL A 13 8.43 22.82 4.16
CA VAL A 13 7.16 22.81 3.44
C VAL A 13 6.39 21.52 3.70
N ILE A 14 7.02 20.34 3.64
CA ILE A 14 6.37 19.04 3.96
C ILE A 14 5.83 19.00 5.40
N ARG A 15 6.53 19.62 6.36
CA ARG A 15 6.05 19.66 7.75
C ARG A 15 4.70 20.37 7.87
N ARG A 16 4.38 21.29 6.96
CA ARG A 16 3.09 22.00 6.91
C ARG A 16 1.97 21.18 6.28
N ALA A 17 2.27 20.08 5.59
CA ALA A 17 1.24 19.23 4.98
C ALA A 17 0.22 18.75 6.03
N SER A 18 -1.06 18.76 5.69
CA SER A 18 -2.15 18.52 6.63
C SER A 18 -3.14 17.45 6.16
N ARG A 19 -3.13 16.29 6.83
CA ARG A 19 -4.21 15.28 6.74
C ARG A 19 -5.56 15.90 7.10
N ALA A 20 -5.62 16.71 8.17
CA ALA A 20 -6.87 17.33 8.64
C ALA A 20 -7.53 18.21 7.57
N ALA A 21 -6.75 18.93 6.75
CA ALA A 21 -7.29 19.69 5.63
C ALA A 21 -7.90 18.78 4.55
N ILE A 22 -7.29 17.62 4.28
CA ILE A 22 -7.83 16.61 3.36
C ILE A 22 -9.09 15.95 3.93
N GLN A 23 -9.10 15.59 5.21
CA GLN A 23 -10.28 15.06 5.91
C GLN A 23 -11.44 16.07 5.88
N LYS A 24 -11.14 17.36 6.07
CA LYS A 24 -12.14 18.44 5.97
C LYS A 24 -12.82 18.46 4.61
N TYR A 25 -12.11 18.15 3.53
CA TYR A 25 -12.75 18.03 2.22
C TYR A 25 -13.81 16.93 2.22
N PHE A 26 -13.49 15.72 2.64
CA PHE A 26 -14.46 14.61 2.64
C PHE A 26 -15.65 14.88 3.56
N THR A 27 -15.41 15.41 4.77
CA THR A 27 -16.46 15.72 5.77
C THR A 27 -17.36 16.89 5.40
N THR A 28 -16.96 17.79 4.49
CA THR A 28 -17.76 18.96 4.08
C THR A 28 -18.48 18.78 2.74
N ARG A 29 -18.32 17.63 2.08
CA ARG A 29 -19.06 17.35 0.84
C ARG A 29 -20.55 17.16 1.15
N PRO A 30 -21.47 17.70 0.32
CA PRO A 30 -22.88 17.37 0.43
C PRO A 30 -23.13 15.88 0.22
N ASP A 31 -24.06 15.28 0.97
CA ASP A 31 -24.39 13.85 0.88
C ASP A 31 -24.78 13.43 -0.55
N SER A 32 -25.54 14.30 -1.23
CA SER A 32 -25.92 14.14 -2.64
C SER A 32 -24.73 14.03 -3.60
N GLN A 33 -23.54 14.47 -3.22
CA GLN A 33 -22.32 14.34 -4.01
C GLN A 33 -21.41 13.20 -3.55
N ARG A 34 -21.42 12.86 -2.25
CA ARG A 34 -20.57 11.80 -1.67
C ARG A 34 -20.85 10.46 -2.33
N GLY A 35 -22.13 10.15 -2.55
CA GLY A 35 -22.60 8.91 -3.15
C GLY A 35 -22.53 8.84 -4.68
N MET A 36 -21.84 9.77 -5.36
CA MET A 36 -21.86 9.82 -6.83
C MET A 36 -20.49 9.91 -7.50
N THR A 37 -19.52 10.57 -6.87
CA THR A 37 -18.21 10.83 -7.49
C THR A 37 -17.12 11.01 -6.45
N TRP A 38 -15.90 10.59 -6.76
CA TRP A 38 -14.72 10.96 -5.96
C TRP A 38 -14.42 12.46 -6.01
N LEU A 39 -14.57 13.07 -7.18
CA LEU A 39 -14.22 14.47 -7.44
C LEU A 39 -15.31 15.12 -8.30
N SER A 40 -15.67 16.36 -7.98
CA SER A 40 -16.66 17.12 -8.76
C SER A 40 -16.32 17.16 -10.25
N LYS A 41 -17.33 17.00 -11.11
CA LYS A 41 -17.19 17.11 -12.57
C LYS A 41 -16.73 18.51 -13.02
N THR A 42 -17.00 19.54 -12.22
CA THR A 42 -16.62 20.94 -12.49
C THR A 42 -15.25 21.33 -11.95
N ASN A 43 -14.57 20.45 -11.21
CA ASN A 43 -13.27 20.74 -10.64
C ASN A 43 -12.23 21.09 -11.73
N ARG A 44 -11.55 22.23 -11.57
CA ARG A 44 -10.59 22.78 -12.53
C ARG A 44 -9.46 21.82 -12.90
N TYR A 45 -9.00 21.01 -11.96
CA TYR A 45 -7.82 20.14 -12.13
C TYR A 45 -8.17 18.73 -12.60
N ARG A 46 -9.46 18.36 -12.66
CA ARG A 46 -9.94 17.00 -12.95
C ARG A 46 -9.29 16.31 -14.15
N LYS A 47 -9.19 16.98 -15.31
CA LYS A 47 -8.70 16.38 -16.58
C LYS A 47 -7.22 16.64 -16.85
N PHE A 48 -6.74 17.83 -16.49
CA PHE A 48 -5.44 18.34 -16.91
C PHE A 48 -4.66 18.92 -15.72
N CYS A 49 -4.67 18.23 -14.57
CA CYS A 49 -4.12 18.73 -13.31
C CYS A 49 -2.70 19.28 -13.48
N ILE A 50 -1.78 18.50 -14.07
CA ILE A 50 -0.37 18.87 -14.21
C ILE A 50 -0.22 20.18 -15.01
N SER A 51 -0.76 20.24 -16.22
CA SER A 51 -0.60 21.41 -17.08
C SER A 51 -1.37 22.63 -16.58
N ARG A 52 -2.55 22.43 -15.97
CA ARG A 52 -3.33 23.52 -15.36
C ARG A 52 -2.66 24.09 -14.12
N TYR A 53 -2.19 23.25 -13.21
CA TYR A 53 -1.47 23.70 -12.00
C TYR A 53 -0.15 24.40 -12.37
N ALA A 54 0.57 23.89 -13.37
CA ALA A 54 1.77 24.56 -13.89
C ALA A 54 1.46 25.96 -14.45
N ALA A 55 0.34 26.13 -15.15
CA ALA A 55 -0.09 27.43 -15.66
C ALA A 55 -0.52 28.38 -14.53
N ASP A 56 -1.33 27.90 -13.59
CA ASP A 56 -1.88 28.69 -12.49
C ASP A 56 -0.81 29.20 -11.51
N THR A 57 0.23 28.40 -11.29
CA THR A 57 1.38 28.78 -10.44
C THR A 57 2.36 29.72 -11.14
N LYS A 58 2.35 29.78 -12.48
CA LYS A 58 3.20 30.69 -13.26
C LYS A 58 2.56 32.08 -13.44
N ALA A 59 1.24 32.19 -13.33
CA ALA A 59 0.53 33.47 -13.42
C ALA A 59 0.97 34.44 -12.31
N ASN A 60 0.95 35.74 -12.60
CA ASN A 60 1.25 36.81 -11.64
C ASN A 60 0.11 37.85 -11.59
N PRO A 61 -0.69 37.90 -10.51
CA PRO A 61 -0.65 37.01 -9.34
C PRO A 61 -1.05 35.57 -9.69
N SER A 62 -0.71 34.60 -8.83
CA SER A 62 -1.09 33.20 -9.06
C SER A 62 -2.61 33.05 -9.13
N THR A 63 -3.08 32.24 -10.08
CA THR A 63 -4.50 31.95 -10.29
C THR A 63 -4.91 30.57 -9.76
N THR A 64 -4.10 29.98 -8.88
CA THR A 64 -4.33 28.65 -8.31
C THR A 64 -5.66 28.62 -7.56
N GLN A 65 -6.52 27.68 -7.92
CA GLN A 65 -7.81 27.47 -7.25
C GLN A 65 -7.61 26.49 -6.08
N GLU A 66 -7.26 27.03 -4.91
CA GLU A 66 -6.82 26.23 -3.76
C GLU A 66 -7.84 25.14 -3.36
N LYS A 67 -9.13 25.48 -3.31
CA LYS A 67 -10.21 24.51 -3.01
C LYS A 67 -10.28 23.37 -4.02
N ASP A 68 -10.13 23.69 -5.31
CA ASP A 68 -10.18 22.69 -6.36
C ASP A 68 -8.94 21.78 -6.33
N LEU A 69 -7.76 22.33 -6.03
CA LEU A 69 -6.55 21.51 -5.95
C LEU A 69 -6.57 20.63 -4.69
N LEU A 70 -7.05 21.15 -3.57
CA LEU A 70 -7.26 20.38 -2.34
C LEU A 70 -8.21 19.22 -2.60
N ALA A 71 -9.36 19.47 -3.23
CA ALA A 71 -10.29 18.42 -3.62
C ALA A 71 -9.64 17.38 -4.54
N TYR A 72 -8.85 17.81 -5.53
CA TYR A 72 -8.15 16.90 -6.43
C TYR A 72 -7.15 16.00 -5.67
N VAL A 73 -6.30 16.58 -4.81
CA VAL A 73 -5.31 15.83 -4.01
C VAL A 73 -6.01 14.86 -3.08
N GLY A 74 -7.04 15.31 -2.35
CA GLY A 74 -7.81 14.45 -1.45
C GLY A 74 -8.48 13.28 -2.17
N SER A 75 -9.17 13.56 -3.29
CA SER A 75 -9.78 12.51 -4.12
C SER A 75 -8.76 11.58 -4.78
N SER A 76 -7.53 12.03 -5.02
CA SER A 76 -6.48 11.20 -5.61
C SER A 76 -5.98 10.11 -4.66
N ALA A 77 -6.13 10.28 -3.35
CA ALA A 77 -5.66 9.30 -2.36
C ALA A 77 -6.33 7.92 -2.51
N PRO A 78 -7.67 7.77 -2.39
CA PRO A 78 -8.32 6.47 -2.62
C PRO A 78 -8.18 5.98 -4.07
N CYS A 79 -8.15 6.87 -5.06
CA CYS A 79 -7.94 6.51 -6.47
C CYS A 79 -6.55 5.90 -6.72
N HIS A 80 -5.49 6.48 -6.17
CA HIS A 80 -4.15 5.92 -6.30
C HIS A 80 -3.99 4.62 -5.51
N ALA A 81 -4.68 4.45 -4.38
CA ALA A 81 -4.69 3.16 -3.67
C ALA A 81 -5.24 2.04 -4.56
N ILE A 82 -6.44 2.22 -5.14
CA ILE A 82 -7.02 1.20 -6.01
C ILE A 82 -6.23 0.99 -7.32
N ASP A 83 -5.68 2.05 -7.91
CA ASP A 83 -4.77 1.92 -9.07
C ASP A 83 -3.55 1.06 -8.74
N GLY A 84 -3.01 1.21 -7.51
CA GLY A 84 -1.88 0.41 -7.06
C GLY A 84 -2.24 -1.06 -6.86
N TRP A 85 -3.41 -1.37 -6.31
CA TRP A 85 -3.91 -2.75 -6.25
C TRP A 85 -4.12 -3.36 -7.64
N SER A 86 -4.60 -2.59 -8.62
CA SER A 86 -4.65 -3.03 -10.01
C SER A 86 -3.27 -3.34 -10.61
N PHE A 87 -2.24 -2.56 -10.27
CA PHE A 87 -0.88 -2.89 -10.69
C PHE A 87 -0.37 -4.15 -10.00
N LEU A 88 -0.67 -4.34 -8.72
CA LEU A 88 -0.28 -5.53 -7.98
C LEU A 88 -0.95 -6.79 -8.55
N ALA A 89 -2.25 -6.72 -8.89
CA ALA A 89 -2.98 -7.80 -9.57
C ALA A 89 -2.28 -8.24 -10.85
N ARG A 90 -1.88 -7.28 -11.69
CA ARG A 90 -1.13 -7.55 -12.94
C ARG A 90 0.26 -8.10 -12.68
N ALA A 91 0.92 -7.66 -11.61
CA ALA A 91 2.20 -8.21 -11.20
C ALA A 91 2.06 -9.69 -10.82
N VAL A 92 1.03 -10.05 -10.06
CA VAL A 92 0.72 -11.44 -9.68
C VAL A 92 0.29 -12.28 -10.87
N ASP A 93 -0.53 -11.80 -11.80
CA ASP A 93 -0.81 -12.55 -13.03
C ASP A 93 0.48 -12.81 -13.84
N SER A 94 1.39 -11.84 -13.88
CA SER A 94 2.71 -11.99 -14.51
C SER A 94 3.57 -13.05 -13.80
N VAL A 95 3.62 -13.04 -12.47
CA VAL A 95 4.25 -14.11 -11.65
C VAL A 95 3.70 -15.48 -12.08
N MET A 96 2.37 -15.60 -12.14
CA MET A 96 1.69 -16.85 -12.45
C MET A 96 1.80 -17.28 -13.92
N LYS A 97 2.33 -16.42 -14.80
CA LYS A 97 2.71 -16.74 -16.19
C LYS A 97 4.20 -17.03 -16.35
N GLY A 98 4.99 -16.84 -15.30
CA GLY A 98 6.44 -16.93 -15.34
C GLY A 98 7.13 -15.70 -15.91
N ASP A 99 6.40 -14.59 -16.12
CA ASP A 99 6.95 -13.32 -16.59
C ASP A 99 7.43 -12.46 -15.42
N THR A 100 8.61 -12.80 -14.93
CA THR A 100 9.24 -12.14 -13.77
C THR A 100 9.58 -10.68 -14.02
N TYR A 101 9.84 -10.31 -15.28
CA TYR A 101 10.19 -8.94 -15.69
C TYR A 101 8.97 -8.02 -15.65
N SER A 102 7.85 -8.47 -16.23
CA SER A 102 6.58 -7.74 -16.11
C SER A 102 6.11 -7.67 -14.66
N ALA A 103 6.33 -8.73 -13.87
CA ALA A 103 6.03 -8.71 -12.43
C ALA A 103 6.81 -7.62 -11.67
N ILE A 104 8.12 -7.46 -11.92
CA ILE A 104 8.93 -6.38 -11.34
C ILE A 104 8.40 -5.01 -11.80
N HIS A 105 8.14 -4.86 -13.11
CA HIS A 105 7.64 -3.60 -13.66
C HIS A 105 6.33 -3.18 -12.99
N PHE A 106 5.33 -4.06 -12.96
CA PHE A 106 4.03 -3.75 -12.35
C PHE A 106 4.12 -3.60 -10.83
N GLY A 107 4.92 -4.43 -10.13
CA GLY A 107 5.16 -4.31 -8.70
C GLY A 107 5.71 -2.93 -8.32
N TYR A 108 6.70 -2.43 -9.05
CA TYR A 108 7.24 -1.08 -8.83
C TYR A 108 6.21 0.04 -9.06
N TYR A 109 5.34 -0.10 -10.06
CA TYR A 109 4.26 0.87 -10.28
C TYR A 109 3.19 0.80 -9.17
N ALA A 110 2.95 -0.38 -8.60
CA ALA A 110 2.11 -0.52 -7.42
C ALA A 110 2.71 0.23 -6.21
N GLU A 111 4.02 0.10 -5.96
CA GLU A 111 4.72 0.89 -4.92
C GLU A 111 4.57 2.40 -5.14
N LEU A 112 4.77 2.86 -6.38
CA LEU A 112 4.66 4.28 -6.72
C LEU A 112 3.25 4.81 -6.46
N ARG A 113 2.22 4.02 -6.83
CA ARG A 113 0.82 4.39 -6.59
C ARG A 113 0.47 4.40 -5.11
N ALA A 114 0.95 3.43 -4.34
CA ALA A 114 0.78 3.41 -2.89
C ALA A 114 1.43 4.65 -2.24
N ALA A 115 2.65 4.99 -2.64
CA ALA A 115 3.34 6.18 -2.15
C ALA A 115 2.59 7.47 -2.48
N MET A 116 2.10 7.63 -3.72
CA MET A 116 1.31 8.80 -4.11
C MET A 116 -0.02 8.87 -3.35
N SER A 117 -0.67 7.73 -3.10
CA SER A 117 -1.89 7.65 -2.29
C SER A 117 -1.65 8.13 -0.87
N LEU A 118 -0.61 7.59 -0.21
CA LEU A 118 -0.23 7.94 1.14
C LEU A 118 0.13 9.43 1.27
N LEU A 119 0.95 9.96 0.35
CA LEU A 119 1.29 11.38 0.31
C LEU A 119 0.07 12.27 0.05
N GLY A 120 -0.84 11.84 -0.84
CA GLY A 120 -2.09 12.56 -1.12
C GLY A 120 -2.99 12.67 0.11
N ALA A 121 -3.11 11.58 0.88
CA ALA A 121 -3.87 11.56 2.13
C ALA A 121 -3.30 12.53 3.19
N GLU A 122 -2.01 12.84 3.09
CA GLU A 122 -1.28 13.74 3.98
C GLU A 122 -1.26 15.20 3.48
N GLY A 123 -1.92 15.49 2.36
CA GLY A 123 -1.97 16.83 1.76
C GLY A 123 -0.78 17.17 0.86
N ILE A 124 -0.10 16.17 0.31
CA ILE A 124 1.03 16.36 -0.62
C ILE A 124 0.64 15.87 -2.01
N GLY A 125 0.49 16.80 -2.96
CA GLY A 125 0.15 16.50 -4.35
C GLY A 125 1.40 16.30 -5.22
N ILE A 126 1.51 15.17 -5.90
CA ILE A 126 2.63 14.84 -6.79
C ILE A 126 2.21 14.98 -8.26
N PHE A 127 2.71 16.02 -8.95
CA PHE A 127 2.29 16.33 -10.33
C PHE A 127 3.47 16.47 -11.29
N ASP A 128 3.98 15.35 -11.80
CA ASP A 128 5.15 15.29 -12.69
C ASP A 128 6.36 16.04 -12.10
N ASN A 129 6.47 17.33 -12.37
CA ASN A 129 7.56 18.18 -11.92
C ASN A 129 7.12 19.47 -11.19
N LYS A 130 5.84 19.52 -10.78
CA LYS A 130 5.19 20.62 -10.04
C LYS A 130 4.43 20.09 -8.83
N HIS A 131 5.13 19.68 -7.79
CA HIS A 131 4.46 19.18 -6.58
C HIS A 131 3.85 20.31 -5.74
N SER A 132 2.88 19.96 -4.90
CA SER A 132 2.15 20.89 -4.04
C SER A 132 2.05 20.35 -2.61
N VAL A 133 1.93 21.26 -1.65
CA VAL A 133 1.63 20.93 -0.26
C VAL A 133 0.46 21.80 0.20
N ILE A 134 -0.52 21.16 0.83
CA ILE A 134 -1.71 21.78 1.39
C ILE A 134 -1.51 21.91 2.90
N ASP A 135 -1.62 23.14 3.40
CA ASP A 135 -1.47 23.42 4.83
C ASP A 135 -2.80 23.29 5.61
N PRO A 136 -2.81 23.42 6.94
CA PRO A 136 -4.03 23.29 7.73
C PRO A 136 -5.12 24.34 7.41
N ALA A 137 -4.77 25.48 6.81
CA ALA A 137 -5.73 26.47 6.35
C ALA A 137 -6.33 26.12 4.99
N GLY A 138 -5.88 25.02 4.36
CA GLY A 138 -6.24 24.63 3.00
C GLY A 138 -5.47 25.41 1.93
N LYS A 139 -4.46 26.19 2.31
CA LYS A 139 -3.66 26.99 1.40
C LYS A 139 -2.68 26.09 0.65
N VAL A 140 -2.53 26.35 -0.65
CA VAL A 140 -1.63 25.58 -1.51
C VAL A 140 -0.28 26.27 -1.60
N SER A 141 0.78 25.56 -1.23
CA SER A 141 2.16 25.99 -1.43
C SER A 141 2.86 25.10 -2.47
N PRO A 142 3.54 25.67 -3.48
CA PRO A 142 4.36 24.87 -4.37
C PRO A 142 5.54 24.26 -3.60
N PHE A 143 5.87 23.01 -3.92
CA PHE A 143 7.07 22.39 -3.38
C PHE A 143 8.32 23.06 -4.00
N PRO A 144 9.35 23.40 -3.22
CA PRO A 144 10.52 24.11 -3.73
C PRO A 144 11.25 23.28 -4.79
N ARG A 145 11.59 23.93 -5.90
CA ARG A 145 12.18 23.30 -7.11
C ARG A 145 13.65 22.83 -6.97
N LYS A 146 14.21 22.72 -5.75
CA LYS A 146 15.65 22.43 -5.55
C LYS A 146 15.91 21.45 -4.40
N GLY A 147 16.62 20.36 -4.70
CA GLY A 147 17.57 19.71 -3.79
C GLY A 147 18.98 20.22 -4.09
N HIS A 148 19.88 20.28 -3.11
CA HIS A 148 21.29 20.60 -3.35
C HIS A 148 21.92 19.55 -4.27
N GLY A 149 22.57 19.97 -5.37
CA GLY A 149 23.47 19.09 -6.16
C GLY A 149 23.32 19.13 -7.67
N ASP A 150 22.27 19.72 -8.24
CA ASP A 150 22.12 19.75 -9.71
C ASP A 150 22.86 20.93 -10.35
N VAL A 151 24.08 20.67 -10.81
CA VAL A 151 24.93 21.61 -11.56
C VAL A 151 24.39 21.83 -12.99
N THR A 152 23.38 21.07 -13.43
CA THR A 152 22.94 21.05 -14.85
C THR A 152 21.80 22.00 -15.20
N GLY A 153 21.30 22.79 -14.24
CA GLY A 153 20.26 23.80 -14.50
C GLY A 153 18.87 23.23 -14.83
N LYS A 154 18.65 21.92 -14.70
CA LYS A 154 17.32 21.31 -14.89
C LYS A 154 16.44 21.54 -13.65
N SER A 155 15.63 22.59 -13.75
CA SER A 155 14.84 23.18 -12.65
C SER A 155 13.62 22.39 -12.13
N SER A 156 13.57 21.06 -12.29
CA SER A 156 12.39 20.29 -11.87
C SER A 156 12.66 18.81 -11.60
N THR A 157 12.31 18.34 -10.41
CA THR A 157 12.36 16.92 -10.01
C THR A 157 11.16 16.19 -10.58
N GLY A 158 11.36 15.17 -11.41
CA GLY A 158 10.25 14.35 -11.94
C GLY A 158 9.62 13.45 -10.87
N THR A 159 8.44 12.87 -11.16
CA THR A 159 7.64 12.08 -10.20
C THR A 159 8.46 11.08 -9.38
N HIS A 160 9.21 10.19 -10.03
CA HIS A 160 9.99 9.16 -9.34
C HIS A 160 11.07 9.76 -8.43
N ALA A 161 11.74 10.82 -8.88
CA ALA A 161 12.80 11.47 -8.12
C ALA A 161 12.27 12.32 -6.96
N ALA A 162 10.99 12.69 -6.97
CA ALA A 162 10.35 13.46 -5.89
C ALA A 162 9.67 12.58 -4.85
N VAL A 163 8.93 11.54 -5.27
CA VAL A 163 8.09 10.73 -4.38
C VAL A 163 8.89 10.12 -3.23
N TRP A 164 10.01 9.45 -3.53
CA TRP A 164 10.75 8.69 -2.52
C TRP A 164 11.42 9.56 -1.46
N PRO A 165 12.14 10.63 -1.81
CA PRO A 165 12.69 11.53 -0.79
C PRO A 165 11.59 12.20 0.05
N ILE A 166 10.44 12.53 -0.56
CA ILE A 166 9.31 13.16 0.15
C ILE A 166 8.75 12.17 1.16
N LEU A 167 8.50 10.94 0.73
CA LEU A 167 7.92 9.91 1.57
C LEU A 167 8.88 9.46 2.68
N GLN A 168 10.19 9.35 2.39
CA GLN A 168 11.22 9.08 3.41
C GLN A 168 11.26 10.18 4.47
N HIS A 169 11.19 11.46 4.07
CA HIS A 169 11.13 12.56 5.05
C HIS A 169 9.81 12.54 5.82
N TRP A 170 8.68 12.29 5.16
CA TRP A 170 7.38 12.16 5.82
C TRP A 170 7.38 11.02 6.87
N ALA A 171 7.96 9.87 6.55
CA ALA A 171 8.06 8.72 7.44
C ALA A 171 8.91 8.98 8.70
N SER A 172 9.72 10.04 8.70
CA SER A 172 10.47 10.49 9.88
C SER A 172 9.65 11.34 10.86
N LEU A 173 8.44 11.75 10.48
CA LEU A 173 7.58 12.63 11.27
C LEU A 173 6.70 11.83 12.23
N VAL A 174 6.28 12.48 13.33
CA VAL A 174 5.46 11.85 14.39
C VAL A 174 4.18 11.24 13.81
N ARG A 175 3.49 11.95 12.92
CA ARG A 175 2.26 11.48 12.26
C ARG A 175 2.39 10.17 11.47
N ALA A 176 3.59 9.83 11.00
CA ALA A 176 3.82 8.54 10.35
C ALA A 176 3.89 7.40 11.39
N VAL A 177 4.42 7.69 12.59
CA VAL A 177 4.40 6.77 13.73
C VAL A 177 2.97 6.59 14.22
N ASP A 178 2.22 7.68 14.38
CA ASP A 178 0.82 7.65 14.80
C ASP A 178 -0.03 6.79 13.84
N LEU A 179 0.17 6.94 12.52
CA LEU A 179 -0.51 6.10 11.53
C LEU A 179 -0.22 4.61 11.72
N ILE A 180 1.02 4.22 12.01
CA ILE A 180 1.37 2.80 12.22
C ILE A 180 0.78 2.28 13.54
N ASP A 181 0.73 3.13 14.57
CA ASP A 181 0.15 2.79 15.87
C ASP A 181 -1.35 2.52 15.78
N ASP A 182 -2.05 3.35 15.00
CA ASP A 182 -3.48 3.21 14.73
C ASP A 182 -3.77 2.02 13.79
N LEU A 183 -2.90 1.78 12.82
CA LEU A 183 -3.07 0.73 11.81
C LEU A 183 -2.92 -0.67 12.39
N ILE A 184 -2.00 -0.86 13.32
CA ILE A 184 -1.72 -2.17 13.90
C ILE A 184 -2.33 -2.18 15.29
N ALA A 185 -3.61 -2.57 15.33
CA ALA A 185 -4.38 -2.62 16.56
C ALA A 185 -4.93 -4.03 16.83
N PRO A 186 -4.07 -5.03 17.12
CA PRO A 186 -4.53 -6.37 17.46
C PRO A 186 -5.52 -6.34 18.63
N SER A 187 -6.64 -7.04 18.49
CA SER A 187 -7.76 -6.99 19.46
C SER A 187 -8.32 -5.58 19.70
N GLY A 188 -8.14 -4.64 18.76
CA GLY A 188 -8.54 -3.25 18.91
C GLY A 188 -7.64 -2.42 19.84
N ILE A 189 -6.48 -2.97 20.24
CA ILE A 189 -5.54 -2.33 21.16
C ILE A 189 -4.34 -1.83 20.36
N ALA A 190 -4.07 -0.53 20.43
CA ALA A 190 -2.97 0.12 19.73
C ALA A 190 -1.60 -0.55 20.03
N LEU A 191 -0.74 -0.64 19.02
CA LEU A 191 0.57 -1.29 19.11
C LEU A 191 1.43 -0.74 20.26
N SER A 192 1.39 0.56 20.51
CA SER A 192 2.10 1.24 21.58
C SER A 192 1.70 0.74 22.96
N SER A 193 0.43 0.39 23.15
CA SER A 193 -0.07 -0.17 24.41
C SER A 193 0.50 -1.56 24.66
N TRP A 194 0.53 -2.40 23.61
CA TRP A 194 1.18 -3.72 23.66
C TRP A 194 2.67 -3.63 23.97
N LEU A 195 3.38 -2.69 23.34
CA LEU A 195 4.81 -2.52 23.58
C LEU A 195 5.10 -1.91 24.94
N SER A 196 4.20 -1.08 25.48
CA SER A 196 4.31 -0.50 26.81
C SER A 196 4.31 -1.59 27.89
N VAL A 197 3.40 -2.56 27.83
CA VAL A 197 3.38 -3.69 28.78
C VAL A 197 4.61 -4.59 28.65
N ALA A 198 5.27 -4.60 27.49
CA ALA A 198 6.56 -5.26 27.30
C ALA A 198 7.77 -4.45 27.83
N GLY A 199 7.56 -3.21 28.31
CA GLY A 199 8.62 -2.32 28.76
C GLY A 199 9.36 -1.58 27.62
N ASN A 200 8.78 -1.51 26.42
CA ASN A 200 9.38 -0.97 25.20
C ASN A 200 8.73 0.34 24.72
N VAL A 201 8.47 1.26 25.64
CA VAL A 201 7.71 2.52 25.40
C VAL A 201 8.35 3.45 24.36
N HIS A 202 9.69 3.48 24.27
CA HIS A 202 10.42 4.42 23.41
C HIS A 202 10.73 3.90 21.99
N SER A 203 10.29 2.69 21.66
CA SER A 203 10.75 1.97 20.47
C SER A 203 9.90 2.20 19.21
N MET A 204 8.69 2.78 19.35
CA MET A 204 7.74 2.92 18.24
C MET A 204 8.26 3.75 17.07
N ARG A 205 8.91 4.89 17.34
CA ARG A 205 9.47 5.74 16.28
C ARG A 205 10.59 5.01 15.51
N ALA A 206 11.44 4.28 16.22
CA ALA A 206 12.52 3.53 15.60
C ALA A 206 11.98 2.36 14.76
N LEU A 207 10.97 1.66 15.28
CA LEU A 207 10.29 0.57 14.60
C LEU A 207 9.58 1.06 13.32
N ALA A 208 8.73 2.09 13.43
CA ALA A 208 8.02 2.66 12.30
C ALA A 208 8.99 3.10 11.21
N LYS A 209 10.05 3.84 11.57
CA LYS A 209 11.11 4.23 10.63
C LYS A 209 11.74 3.02 9.94
N LYS A 210 12.07 1.97 10.70
CA LYS A 210 12.67 0.74 10.15
C LYS A 210 11.73 0.03 9.16
N TRP A 211 10.46 -0.13 9.51
CA TRP A 211 9.48 -0.79 8.66
C TRP A 211 9.23 -0.03 7.38
N PHE A 212 9.02 1.27 7.53
CA PHE A 212 8.94 2.18 6.41
C PHE A 212 10.16 2.01 5.51
N SER A 213 11.38 2.02 6.05
CA SER A 213 12.59 1.74 5.26
C SER A 213 12.54 0.39 4.53
N SER A 214 12.14 -0.69 5.21
CA SER A 214 12.09 -2.05 4.62
C SER A 214 10.99 -2.26 3.59
N TRP A 215 9.83 -1.60 3.71
CA TRP A 215 8.69 -1.75 2.79
C TRP A 215 8.83 -0.85 1.56
N GLY A 216 10.09 -0.59 1.18
CA GLY A 216 10.44 0.46 0.24
C GLY A 216 10.18 1.82 0.86
N LEU A 217 11.05 2.33 1.72
CA LEU A 217 11.32 3.78 1.91
C LEU A 217 12.80 4.05 2.15
N ASP A 218 13.60 2.99 2.22
CA ASP A 218 15.02 3.10 2.02
C ASP A 218 15.26 3.48 0.56
N LEU A 219 15.93 4.61 0.37
CA LEU A 219 16.26 5.07 -0.97
C LEU A 219 17.22 4.09 -1.66
N GLU A 220 18.00 3.29 -0.93
CA GLU A 220 18.85 2.26 -1.54
C GLU A 220 18.03 1.09 -2.08
N VAL A 221 17.03 0.63 -1.33
CA VAL A 221 16.10 -0.43 -1.77
C VAL A 221 15.30 0.05 -2.98
N PHE A 222 14.86 1.30 -2.97
CA PHE A 222 14.12 1.86 -4.09
C PHE A 222 14.94 2.26 -5.28
N ASP A 223 16.16 2.75 -5.10
CA ASP A 223 17.09 2.95 -6.21
C ASP A 223 17.34 1.59 -6.87
N ALA A 224 17.47 0.52 -6.09
CA ALA A 224 17.51 -0.82 -6.63
C ALA A 224 16.20 -1.19 -7.35
N ASP A 225 15.02 -1.04 -6.76
CA ASP A 225 13.75 -1.38 -7.44
C ASP A 225 13.49 -0.51 -8.68
N HIS A 226 13.90 0.75 -8.66
CA HIS A 226 13.88 1.66 -9.80
C HIS A 226 14.86 1.22 -10.90
N ASP A 227 16.08 0.85 -10.53
CA ASP A 227 17.11 0.39 -11.47
C ASP A 227 16.73 -0.97 -12.05
N ARG A 228 16.16 -1.87 -11.24
CA ARG A 228 15.55 -3.14 -11.67
C ARG A 228 14.42 -2.85 -12.65
N ARG A 229 13.50 -1.94 -12.30
CA ARG A 229 12.41 -1.53 -13.20
C ARG A 229 12.96 -1.00 -14.52
N ASN A 230 13.95 -0.11 -14.50
CA ASN A 230 14.57 0.42 -15.71
C ASN A 230 15.22 -0.70 -16.53
N MET A 231 15.93 -1.62 -15.87
CA MET A 231 16.53 -2.78 -16.52
C MET A 231 15.48 -3.63 -17.22
N VAL A 232 14.42 -4.04 -16.52
CA VAL A 232 13.37 -4.91 -17.10
C VAL A 232 12.51 -4.19 -18.14
N SER A 233 12.47 -2.85 -18.12
CA SER A 233 11.68 -2.05 -19.08
C SER A 233 12.42 -1.75 -20.38
N TYR A 234 13.76 -1.69 -20.36
CA TYR A 234 14.57 -1.28 -21.52
C TYR A 234 15.48 -2.38 -22.07
N ARG A 235 15.65 -3.50 -21.35
CA ARG A 235 16.52 -4.60 -21.77
C ARG A 235 15.68 -5.83 -22.13
N PRO A 236 16.05 -6.58 -23.19
CA PRO A 236 15.40 -7.85 -23.50
C PRO A 236 15.48 -8.84 -22.33
N SER A 237 14.35 -9.39 -21.91
CA SER A 237 14.23 -10.35 -20.81
C SER A 237 14.90 -11.69 -21.10
N GLU A 238 14.88 -12.11 -22.37
CA GLU A 238 15.44 -13.39 -22.83
C GLU A 238 16.92 -13.56 -22.53
N PHE A 239 17.66 -12.48 -22.30
CA PHE A 239 19.10 -12.52 -22.00
C PHE A 239 19.41 -12.82 -20.53
N ARG A 240 18.41 -12.81 -19.65
CA ARG A 240 18.54 -12.82 -18.19
C ARG A 240 17.38 -13.57 -17.54
N LYS A 241 17.10 -14.78 -18.02
CA LYS A 241 15.97 -15.58 -17.56
C LYS A 241 16.14 -16.02 -16.11
N ALA A 242 15.33 -15.43 -15.24
CA ALA A 242 14.98 -16.00 -13.95
C ALA A 242 13.78 -16.94 -14.16
N TYR A 243 13.90 -18.22 -13.77
CA TYR A 243 12.81 -19.19 -13.87
C TYR A 243 12.10 -19.29 -12.53
N PRO A 244 10.88 -18.75 -12.39
CA PRO A 244 10.12 -18.87 -11.15
C PRO A 244 9.66 -20.32 -10.99
N ASP A 245 9.76 -20.84 -9.78
CA ASP A 245 9.25 -22.16 -9.47
C ASP A 245 7.75 -22.09 -9.13
N ALA A 246 6.97 -23.05 -9.63
CA ALA A 246 5.52 -23.05 -9.44
C ALA A 246 5.12 -23.18 -7.98
N THR A 247 5.94 -23.84 -7.16
CA THR A 247 5.65 -24.10 -5.74
C THR A 247 5.72 -22.81 -4.93
N SER A 248 6.77 -22.02 -5.09
CA SER A 248 6.94 -20.72 -4.44
C SER A 248 5.95 -19.71 -4.98
N ALA A 249 5.68 -19.68 -6.29
CA ALA A 249 4.70 -18.76 -6.86
C ALA A 249 3.27 -19.02 -6.34
N THR A 250 2.84 -20.29 -6.30
CA THR A 250 1.52 -20.66 -5.77
C THR A 250 1.42 -20.47 -4.26
N ARG A 251 2.44 -20.90 -3.49
CA ARG A 251 2.53 -20.62 -2.05
C ARG A 251 2.50 -19.12 -1.77
N PHE A 252 3.23 -18.32 -2.54
CA PHE A 252 3.26 -16.87 -2.40
C PHE A 252 1.86 -16.27 -2.60
N LEU A 253 1.15 -16.70 -3.66
CA LEU A 253 -0.21 -16.24 -3.94
C LEU A 253 -1.18 -16.61 -2.80
N GLU A 254 -1.10 -17.85 -2.32
CA GLU A 254 -1.91 -18.36 -1.21
C GLU A 254 -1.65 -17.57 0.08
N ASP A 255 -0.38 -17.39 0.42
CA ASP A 255 0.07 -16.64 1.59
C ASP A 255 -0.35 -15.17 1.48
N LEU A 256 -0.24 -14.57 0.29
CA LEU A 256 -0.63 -13.18 0.03
C LEU A 256 -2.13 -12.97 0.30
N TRP A 257 -3.00 -13.82 -0.24
CA TRP A 257 -4.43 -13.73 0.06
C TRP A 257 -4.74 -13.96 1.53
N SER A 258 -4.05 -14.89 2.18
CA SER A 258 -4.22 -15.16 3.62
C SER A 258 -3.90 -13.93 4.48
N LEU A 259 -2.90 -13.13 4.10
CA LEU A 259 -2.56 -11.88 4.81
C LEU A 259 -3.70 -10.85 4.75
N PHE A 260 -4.42 -10.82 3.62
CA PHE A 260 -5.45 -9.83 3.33
C PHE A 260 -6.88 -10.38 3.48
N GLU A 261 -7.06 -11.39 4.32
CA GLU A 261 -8.37 -11.82 4.78
C GLU A 261 -9.13 -10.64 5.42
N PRO A 262 -10.32 -10.28 4.91
CA PRO A 262 -11.09 -9.18 5.47
C PRO A 262 -11.70 -9.55 6.83
N GLY A 263 -11.53 -8.67 7.82
CA GLY A 263 -12.16 -8.81 9.14
C GLY A 263 -13.36 -7.89 9.37
N ALA A 264 -14.20 -8.25 10.34
CA ALA A 264 -15.37 -7.47 10.72
C ALA A 264 -15.01 -6.16 11.46
N THR A 265 -14.06 -6.23 12.40
CA THR A 265 -13.62 -5.10 13.25
C THR A 265 -12.39 -4.42 12.68
N ASN A 266 -11.30 -5.18 12.51
CA ASN A 266 -10.10 -4.73 11.82
C ASN A 266 -10.19 -5.18 10.36
N ARG A 267 -9.68 -4.37 9.42
CA ARG A 267 -9.83 -4.73 8.00
C ARG A 267 -8.96 -5.90 7.60
N PHE A 268 -7.71 -6.00 8.06
CA PHE A 268 -6.83 -7.12 7.72
C PHE A 268 -6.18 -7.72 8.98
N PRO A 269 -6.96 -8.39 9.84
CA PRO A 269 -6.50 -8.82 11.16
C PRO A 269 -5.33 -9.80 11.10
N VAL A 270 -5.25 -10.66 10.07
CA VAL A 270 -4.14 -11.60 9.90
C VAL A 270 -2.82 -10.85 9.73
N LEU A 271 -2.76 -9.91 8.78
CA LEU A 271 -1.57 -9.09 8.55
C LEU A 271 -1.22 -8.25 9.78
N GLU A 272 -2.20 -7.57 10.39
CA GLU A 272 -1.99 -6.74 11.59
C GLU A 272 -1.38 -7.55 12.74
N ASN A 273 -1.91 -8.75 13.02
CA ASN A 273 -1.42 -9.64 14.06
C ASN A 273 0.02 -10.10 13.78
N LEU A 274 0.33 -10.45 12.53
CA LEU A 274 1.67 -10.88 12.12
C LEU A 274 2.68 -9.72 12.19
N LEU A 275 2.27 -8.50 11.84
CA LEU A 275 3.09 -7.30 11.99
C LEU A 275 3.34 -6.97 13.46
N PHE A 276 2.32 -7.12 14.32
CA PHE A 276 2.49 -7.01 15.78
C PHE A 276 3.51 -8.03 16.30
N ARG A 277 3.39 -9.31 15.93
CA ARG A 277 4.37 -10.32 16.33
C ARG A 277 5.77 -9.99 15.82
N ARG A 278 5.88 -9.45 14.60
CA ARG A 278 7.15 -8.96 14.05
C ARG A 278 7.73 -7.82 14.89
N ALA A 279 6.90 -6.86 15.32
CA ALA A 279 7.31 -5.79 16.22
C ALA A 279 7.85 -6.35 17.54
N TRP A 280 7.10 -7.28 18.15
CA TRP A 280 7.48 -7.95 19.39
C TRP A 280 8.84 -8.64 19.31
N ASN A 281 9.06 -9.39 18.22
CA ASN A 281 10.30 -10.11 17.98
C ASN A 281 11.48 -9.17 17.66
N GLN A 282 11.27 -8.16 16.81
CA GLN A 282 12.32 -7.21 16.44
C GLN A 282 12.77 -6.32 17.60
N LEU A 283 11.86 -6.02 18.53
CA LEU A 283 12.16 -5.27 19.75
C LEU A 283 12.63 -6.16 20.90
N ARG A 284 12.74 -7.48 20.68
CA ARG A 284 13.19 -8.46 21.67
C ARG A 284 12.44 -8.32 23.00
N CYS A 285 11.12 -8.17 22.93
CA CYS A 285 10.22 -7.99 24.08
C CYS A 285 10.22 -9.16 25.09
N GLY A 286 10.98 -10.22 24.83
CA GLY A 286 11.05 -11.41 25.68
C GLY A 286 9.81 -12.29 25.56
N LYS A 287 9.71 -13.29 26.45
CA LYS A 287 8.53 -14.15 26.52
C LYS A 287 7.33 -13.34 27.03
N PRO A 288 6.16 -13.43 26.38
CA PRO A 288 4.95 -12.76 26.85
C PRO A 288 4.61 -13.23 28.27
N GLN A 289 4.53 -12.30 29.22
CA GLN A 289 4.14 -12.58 30.60
C GLN A 289 2.64 -12.35 30.73
N GLU A 290 1.89 -13.39 31.07
CA GLU A 290 0.41 -13.33 31.19
C GLU A 290 -0.05 -12.21 32.12
N GLN A 291 0.63 -12.05 33.26
CA GLN A 291 0.36 -10.96 34.22
C GLN A 291 0.46 -9.57 33.58
N ARG A 292 1.41 -9.35 32.67
CA ARG A 292 1.57 -8.05 31.99
C ARG A 292 0.53 -7.87 30.89
N LEU A 293 0.24 -8.92 30.13
CA LEU A 293 -0.80 -8.87 29.10
C LEU A 293 -2.18 -8.62 29.69
N SER A 294 -2.47 -9.13 30.89
CA SER A 294 -3.73 -8.85 31.59
C SER A 294 -3.98 -7.37 31.88
N GLN A 295 -2.92 -6.54 31.91
CA GLN A 295 -3.03 -5.07 32.08
C GLN A 295 -3.68 -4.38 30.87
N LEU A 296 -3.78 -5.08 29.74
CA LEU A 296 -4.44 -4.60 28.52
C LEU A 296 -5.97 -4.79 28.55
N GLY A 297 -6.54 -5.32 29.64
CA GLY A 297 -7.98 -5.57 29.76
C GLY A 297 -8.46 -6.83 29.03
N LEU A 298 -7.55 -7.70 28.62
CA LEU A 298 -7.84 -8.97 27.96
C LEU A 298 -8.32 -10.02 28.96
N THR A 299 -9.22 -10.91 28.51
CA THR A 299 -9.62 -12.10 29.26
C THR A 299 -8.46 -13.10 29.39
N SER A 300 -8.52 -14.01 30.37
CA SER A 300 -7.49 -15.04 30.55
C SER A 300 -7.29 -15.91 29.31
N ASP A 301 -8.38 -16.23 28.60
CA ASP A 301 -8.31 -17.01 27.36
C ASP A 301 -7.62 -16.24 26.22
N GLU A 302 -7.88 -14.94 26.08
CA GLU A 302 -7.21 -14.08 25.11
C GLU A 302 -5.73 -13.92 25.43
N VAL A 303 -5.39 -13.75 26.71
CA VAL A 303 -4.00 -13.69 27.19
C VAL A 303 -3.25 -14.96 26.82
N ALA A 304 -3.83 -16.14 27.07
CA ALA A 304 -3.20 -17.42 26.71
C ALA A 304 -3.01 -17.57 25.19
N LYS A 305 -4.02 -17.18 24.39
CA LYS A 305 -3.93 -17.19 22.91
C LYS A 305 -2.82 -16.28 22.40
N TRP A 306 -2.73 -15.06 22.93
CA TRP A 306 -1.68 -14.11 22.55
C TRP A 306 -0.30 -14.56 23.00
N ALA A 307 -0.18 -15.10 24.21
CA ALA A 307 1.07 -15.63 24.72
C ALA A 307 1.58 -16.79 23.87
N HIS A 308 0.70 -17.66 23.38
CA HIS A 308 1.04 -18.74 22.45
C HIS A 308 1.40 -18.19 21.06
N PHE A 309 0.58 -17.30 20.49
CA PHE A 309 0.80 -16.73 19.16
C PHE A 309 2.16 -16.01 19.04
N LEU A 310 2.55 -15.26 20.07
CA LEU A 310 3.81 -14.51 20.10
C LEU A 310 5.07 -15.37 20.24
N GLN A 311 4.93 -16.68 20.55
CA GLN A 311 6.07 -17.60 20.62
C GLN A 311 6.51 -18.11 19.24
N SER A 312 5.65 -18.04 18.22
CA SER A 312 5.99 -18.48 16.87
C SER A 312 6.90 -17.47 16.15
N SER A 313 7.81 -17.98 15.34
CA SER A 313 8.70 -17.21 14.45
C SER A 313 8.36 -17.38 12.97
N ASP A 314 7.28 -18.09 12.62
CA ASP A 314 7.00 -18.50 11.24
C ASP A 314 6.19 -17.45 10.52
N TYR A 315 6.71 -16.87 9.45
CA TYR A 315 6.01 -15.84 8.69
C TYR A 315 5.57 -16.36 7.31
N PRO A 316 4.42 -15.90 6.78
CA PRO A 316 4.05 -16.15 5.40
C PRO A 316 5.09 -15.58 4.44
N LEU A 317 5.27 -16.23 3.29
CA LEU A 317 6.35 -15.93 2.35
C LEU A 317 6.42 -14.44 1.91
N PRO A 318 5.30 -13.72 1.65
CA PRO A 318 5.37 -12.30 1.33
C PRO A 318 6.02 -11.44 2.42
N LEU A 319 5.80 -11.78 3.70
CA LEU A 319 6.42 -11.05 4.80
C LEU A 319 7.93 -11.31 4.90
N GLU A 320 8.39 -12.49 4.52
CA GLU A 320 9.81 -12.83 4.51
C GLU A 320 10.53 -12.14 3.34
N LEU A 321 9.92 -12.20 2.15
CA LEU A 321 10.50 -11.64 0.92
C LEU A 321 10.51 -10.11 0.89
N ALA A 322 9.61 -9.43 1.60
CA ALA A 322 9.62 -7.97 1.70
C ALA A 322 10.93 -7.41 2.26
N GLU A 323 11.62 -8.15 3.15
CA GLU A 323 12.88 -7.74 3.75
C GLU A 323 14.12 -8.15 2.94
N GLN A 324 13.94 -8.85 1.83
CA GLN A 324 15.03 -9.35 0.99
C GLN A 324 15.29 -8.44 -0.21
N GLN A 325 16.55 -8.47 -0.65
CA GLN A 325 17.02 -7.72 -1.81
C GLN A 325 18.02 -8.57 -2.60
N SER A 326 17.60 -9.08 -3.75
CA SER A 326 18.44 -9.91 -4.63
C SER A 326 18.66 -9.30 -6.02
N ALA A 327 19.61 -9.81 -6.80
CA ALA A 327 19.81 -9.35 -8.18
C ALA A 327 18.57 -9.64 -9.05
N VAL A 328 18.37 -8.95 -10.18
CA VAL A 328 17.22 -9.18 -11.08
C VAL A 328 17.16 -10.64 -11.57
N GLU A 329 18.33 -11.25 -11.72
CA GLU A 329 18.52 -12.61 -12.16
C GLU A 329 18.10 -13.67 -11.12
N ASP A 330 17.85 -13.26 -9.88
CA ASP A 330 17.38 -14.15 -8.82
C ASP A 330 15.91 -14.56 -9.07
N PRO A 331 15.58 -15.86 -9.02
CA PRO A 331 14.22 -16.36 -9.23
C PRO A 331 13.16 -15.72 -8.35
N MET A 332 13.49 -15.25 -7.15
CA MET A 332 12.56 -14.68 -6.18
C MET A 332 12.56 -13.14 -6.19
N CYS A 333 13.44 -12.47 -6.94
CA CYS A 333 13.54 -11.00 -6.95
C CYS A 333 12.18 -10.32 -7.21
N HIS A 334 11.43 -10.82 -8.18
CA HIS A 334 10.13 -10.29 -8.54
C HIS A 334 9.10 -10.39 -7.40
N LEU A 335 9.12 -11.49 -6.64
CA LEU A 335 8.26 -11.66 -5.45
C LEU A 335 8.64 -10.70 -4.31
N GLN A 336 9.92 -10.35 -4.17
CA GLN A 336 10.36 -9.35 -3.19
C GLN A 336 9.76 -7.97 -3.49
N VAL A 337 9.74 -7.56 -4.76
CA VAL A 337 9.11 -6.29 -5.20
C VAL A 337 7.60 -6.33 -4.96
N VAL A 338 6.92 -7.43 -5.35
CA VAL A 338 5.47 -7.61 -5.12
C VAL A 338 5.15 -7.58 -3.62
N SER A 339 6.00 -8.16 -2.77
CA SER A 339 5.83 -8.15 -1.32
C SER A 339 5.90 -6.75 -0.72
N ARG A 340 6.91 -5.96 -1.09
CA ARG A 340 7.03 -4.56 -0.65
C ARG A 340 5.86 -3.72 -1.13
N ALA A 341 5.47 -3.89 -2.40
CA ALA A 341 4.30 -3.23 -2.96
C ALA A 341 3.03 -3.52 -2.16
N ALA A 342 2.78 -4.79 -1.79
CA ALA A 342 1.63 -5.18 -1.00
C ALA A 342 1.61 -4.53 0.40
N LEU A 343 2.76 -4.48 1.08
CA LEU A 343 2.86 -3.86 2.42
C LEU A 343 2.73 -2.33 2.36
N LEU A 344 3.29 -1.68 1.34
CA LEU A 344 3.11 -0.24 1.15
C LEU A 344 1.66 0.09 0.78
N LEU A 345 1.01 -0.76 -0.03
CA LEU A 345 -0.41 -0.65 -0.37
C LEU A 345 -1.31 -0.82 0.85
N PHE A 346 -0.98 -1.73 1.78
CA PHE A 346 -1.68 -1.87 3.04
C PHE A 346 -1.72 -0.54 3.82
N VAL A 347 -0.56 0.09 4.00
CA VAL A 347 -0.46 1.38 4.71
C VAL A 347 -1.18 2.50 3.95
N ALA A 348 -0.99 2.58 2.63
CA ALA A 348 -1.62 3.60 1.79
C ALA A 348 -3.16 3.48 1.80
N THR A 349 -3.66 2.24 1.71
CA THR A 349 -5.08 1.92 1.72
C THR A 349 -5.71 2.26 3.07
N ALA A 350 -5.06 1.90 4.18
CA ALA A 350 -5.54 2.27 5.50
C ALA A 350 -5.51 3.78 5.75
N SER A 351 -4.47 4.47 5.28
CA SER A 351 -4.38 5.92 5.32
C SER A 351 -5.54 6.58 4.55
N ALA A 352 -5.86 6.09 3.34
CA ALA A 352 -7.01 6.57 2.59
C ALA A 352 -8.35 6.20 3.26
N ARG A 353 -8.49 4.98 3.80
CA ARG A 353 -9.68 4.53 4.54
C ARG A 353 -9.95 5.44 5.73
N SER A 354 -8.93 5.83 6.50
CA SER A 354 -9.09 6.71 7.66
C SER A 354 -9.83 8.00 7.29
N LEU A 355 -9.51 8.61 6.14
CA LEU A 355 -10.20 9.82 5.66
C LEU A 355 -11.69 9.58 5.37
N LEU A 356 -12.03 8.38 4.90
CA LEU A 356 -13.40 7.97 4.55
C LEU A 356 -14.20 7.62 5.80
N THR A 357 -13.63 6.85 6.72
CA THR A 357 -14.22 6.50 8.01
C THR A 357 -14.54 7.76 8.82
N GLU A 358 -13.60 8.69 8.93
CA GLU A 358 -13.77 9.97 9.61
C GLU A 358 -14.82 10.87 8.95
N ALA A 359 -15.05 10.71 7.65
CA ALA A 359 -16.09 11.39 6.92
C ALA A 359 -17.42 10.61 6.87
N SER A 360 -17.54 9.56 7.68
CA SER A 360 -18.74 8.71 7.80
C SER A 360 -19.19 8.12 6.47
N PHE A 361 -18.25 7.82 5.57
CA PHE A 361 -18.57 7.03 4.38
C PHE A 361 -18.95 5.61 4.82
N THR A 362 -19.82 4.99 4.03
CA THR A 362 -20.26 3.61 4.20
C THR A 362 -20.06 2.83 2.91
N SER A 363 -20.21 1.51 2.94
CA SER A 363 -20.26 0.69 1.73
C SER A 363 -21.30 1.21 0.72
N ASP A 364 -22.48 1.63 1.21
CA ASP A 364 -23.54 2.21 0.37
C ASP A 364 -23.13 3.55 -0.24
N THR A 365 -22.48 4.42 0.55
CA THR A 365 -21.98 5.70 0.03
C THR A 365 -20.91 5.49 -1.04
N LEU A 366 -20.13 4.42 -0.94
CA LEU A 366 -19.09 4.07 -1.91
C LEU A 366 -19.59 3.19 -3.06
N ALA A 367 -20.86 2.79 -3.07
CA ALA A 367 -21.43 1.89 -4.07
C ALA A 367 -21.34 2.44 -5.50
N PHE A 368 -21.33 3.77 -5.68
CA PHE A 368 -21.12 4.37 -7.01
C PHE A 368 -19.79 3.97 -7.65
N TRP A 369 -18.79 3.68 -6.81
CA TRP A 369 -17.44 3.34 -7.25
C TRP A 369 -17.23 1.83 -7.23
N TRP A 370 -17.37 1.17 -6.08
CA TRP A 370 -16.91 -0.22 -5.96
C TRP A 370 -17.74 -1.17 -6.82
N LYS A 371 -19.07 -0.96 -6.93
CA LYS A 371 -19.96 -1.79 -7.77
C LYS A 371 -19.55 -1.74 -9.24
N GLN A 372 -19.36 -0.53 -9.74
CA GLN A 372 -18.92 -0.29 -11.11
C GLN A 372 -17.48 -0.77 -11.33
N HIS A 373 -16.60 -0.56 -10.34
CA HIS A 373 -15.20 -0.93 -10.46
C HIS A 373 -15.03 -2.44 -10.58
N GLY A 374 -15.67 -3.25 -9.74
CA GLY A 374 -15.53 -4.70 -9.85
C GLY A 374 -16.15 -5.28 -11.12
N GLU A 375 -17.26 -4.73 -11.62
CA GLU A 375 -17.81 -5.11 -12.93
C GLU A 375 -16.82 -4.78 -14.06
N GLN A 376 -16.26 -3.57 -14.07
CA GLN A 376 -15.27 -3.14 -15.07
C GLN A 376 -13.95 -3.91 -15.01
N ARG A 377 -13.64 -4.48 -13.85
CA ARG A 377 -12.44 -5.30 -13.62
C ARG A 377 -12.71 -6.80 -13.71
N ALA A 378 -13.92 -7.20 -14.10
CA ALA A 378 -14.34 -8.59 -14.23
C ALA A 378 -14.20 -9.39 -12.92
N ILE A 379 -14.33 -8.74 -11.77
CA ILE A 379 -14.41 -9.40 -10.45
C ILE A 379 -15.77 -10.10 -10.29
N TRP A 380 -16.82 -9.52 -10.89
CA TRP A 380 -18.15 -10.13 -11.00
C TRP A 380 -18.78 -9.80 -12.35
N GLY A 381 -19.74 -10.63 -12.78
CA GLY A 381 -20.49 -10.43 -14.00
C GLY A 381 -21.44 -9.23 -13.96
N SER A 382 -21.93 -8.84 -15.14
CA SER A 382 -22.93 -7.78 -15.24
C SER A 382 -24.19 -8.14 -14.48
N HIS A 383 -24.69 -7.21 -13.67
CA HIS A 383 -25.83 -7.43 -12.76
C HIS A 383 -25.62 -8.53 -11.70
N GLN A 384 -24.39 -8.99 -11.49
CA GLN A 384 -24.03 -9.96 -10.43
C GLN A 384 -23.22 -9.30 -9.30
N THR A 385 -23.47 -8.01 -9.06
CA THR A 385 -22.84 -7.32 -7.93
C THR A 385 -23.28 -7.98 -6.62
N PRO A 386 -22.36 -8.35 -5.73
CA PRO A 386 -22.73 -8.93 -4.44
C PRO A 386 -23.50 -7.92 -3.57
N ASP A 387 -24.42 -8.42 -2.75
CA ASP A 387 -25.09 -7.60 -1.73
C ASP A 387 -24.11 -7.24 -0.61
N ASP A 388 -23.34 -8.24 -0.16
CA ASP A 388 -22.21 -8.07 0.76
C ASP A 388 -20.91 -8.38 0.04
N ILE A 389 -20.09 -7.34 -0.18
CA ILE A 389 -18.80 -7.44 -0.84
C ILE A 389 -17.81 -8.34 -0.08
N PHE A 390 -17.96 -8.48 1.24
CA PHE A 390 -17.07 -9.31 2.05
C PHE A 390 -17.39 -10.81 1.93
N SER A 391 -18.61 -11.16 1.50
CA SER A 391 -19.00 -12.57 1.27
C SER A 391 -18.14 -13.27 0.20
N ILE A 392 -17.57 -12.52 -0.74
CA ILE A 392 -16.65 -13.06 -1.78
C ILE A 392 -15.42 -13.73 -1.16
N TRP A 393 -15.02 -13.36 0.07
CA TRP A 393 -13.89 -14.02 0.74
C TRP A 393 -14.06 -15.54 0.86
N ALA A 394 -15.28 -16.04 1.07
CA ALA A 394 -15.52 -17.48 1.18
C ALA A 394 -15.12 -18.22 -0.11
N ASP A 395 -15.39 -17.61 -1.27
CA ASP A 395 -15.00 -18.15 -2.57
C ASP A 395 -13.48 -18.08 -2.75
N ILE A 396 -12.86 -16.93 -2.42
CA ILE A 396 -11.41 -16.75 -2.45
C ILE A 396 -10.70 -17.78 -1.57
N ASP A 397 -11.17 -18.01 -0.35
CA ASP A 397 -10.57 -18.96 0.58
C ASP A 397 -10.72 -20.41 0.06
N ASN A 398 -11.86 -20.76 -0.53
CA ASN A 398 -12.04 -22.05 -1.18
C ASN A 398 -11.02 -22.27 -2.32
N ARG A 399 -10.82 -21.25 -3.18
CA ARG A 399 -9.84 -21.28 -4.27
C ARG A 399 -8.42 -21.39 -3.75
N ARG A 400 -8.09 -20.66 -2.69
CA ARG A 400 -6.80 -20.73 -1.99
C ARG A 400 -6.53 -22.13 -1.45
N GLN A 401 -7.49 -22.73 -0.74
CA GLN A 401 -7.37 -24.09 -0.22
C GLN A 401 -7.23 -25.12 -1.34
N THR A 402 -7.96 -24.96 -2.45
CA THR A 402 -7.85 -25.81 -3.64
C THR A 402 -6.44 -25.76 -4.23
N SER A 403 -5.85 -24.55 -4.38
CA SER A 403 -4.47 -24.37 -4.83
C SER A 403 -3.47 -25.05 -3.87
N ALA A 404 -3.64 -24.87 -2.56
CA ALA A 404 -2.75 -25.46 -1.56
C ALA A 404 -2.81 -27.00 -1.57
N ASN A 405 -4.00 -27.58 -1.76
CA ASN A 405 -4.21 -29.01 -1.91
C ASN A 405 -3.55 -29.55 -3.18
N TRP A 406 -3.69 -28.84 -4.31
CA TRP A 406 -3.01 -29.19 -5.55
C TRP A 406 -1.49 -29.22 -5.36
N ARG A 407 -0.92 -28.19 -4.73
CA ARG A 407 0.52 -28.07 -4.46
C ARG A 407 1.02 -29.21 -3.58
N SER A 408 0.26 -29.55 -2.53
CA SER A 408 0.58 -30.63 -1.59
C SER A 408 0.52 -32.02 -2.24
N ALA A 409 -0.40 -32.24 -3.18
CA ALA A 409 -0.53 -33.49 -3.91
C ALA A 409 0.55 -33.68 -4.99
N ARG A 410 0.84 -32.62 -5.76
CA ARG A 410 1.81 -32.67 -6.88
C ARG A 410 3.26 -32.62 -6.43
N GLY A 411 3.57 -31.91 -5.34
CA GLY A 411 4.92 -31.83 -4.77
C GLY A 411 5.51 -33.17 -4.31
N ARG A 412 4.69 -34.24 -4.25
CA ARG A 412 5.12 -35.60 -3.93
C ARG A 412 5.52 -36.45 -5.15
N LEU A 413 5.24 -35.98 -6.38
CA LEU A 413 5.30 -36.82 -7.58
C LEU A 413 6.14 -36.24 -8.74
N ALA A 414 6.34 -34.93 -8.82
CA ALA A 414 7.20 -34.25 -9.80
C ALA A 414 7.45 -32.79 -9.41
N THR A 415 8.37 -32.09 -10.07
CA THR A 415 8.51 -30.63 -9.99
C THR A 415 7.43 -29.99 -10.88
N PRO A 416 6.31 -29.49 -10.33
CA PRO A 416 5.22 -29.00 -11.17
C PRO A 416 5.59 -27.69 -11.85
N SER A 417 5.05 -27.45 -13.05
CA SER A 417 5.18 -26.18 -13.75
C SER A 417 3.99 -25.24 -13.47
N LEU A 418 4.17 -23.94 -13.73
CA LEU A 418 3.05 -22.98 -13.70
C LEU A 418 1.97 -23.32 -14.75
N TYR A 419 2.38 -23.95 -15.85
CA TYR A 419 1.45 -24.49 -16.84
C TYR A 419 0.58 -25.60 -16.25
N ASP A 420 1.16 -26.54 -15.51
CA ASP A 420 0.39 -27.61 -14.85
C ASP A 420 -0.60 -27.04 -13.85
N TRP A 421 -0.20 -26.04 -13.07
CA TRP A 421 -1.11 -25.37 -12.13
C TRP A 421 -2.28 -24.72 -12.86
N ARG A 422 -2.01 -23.93 -13.91
CA ARG A 422 -3.07 -23.24 -14.69
C ARG A 422 -4.00 -24.21 -15.40
N ARG A 423 -3.46 -25.30 -15.97
CA ARG A 423 -4.26 -26.33 -16.65
C ARG A 423 -5.18 -27.04 -15.66
N ASP A 424 -4.65 -27.42 -14.50
CA ASP A 424 -5.40 -28.18 -13.51
C ASP A 424 -6.38 -27.28 -12.72
N ASN A 425 -6.18 -25.95 -12.73
CA ASN A 425 -6.95 -24.97 -11.95
C ASN A 425 -7.40 -23.74 -12.77
N PRO A 426 -8.15 -23.90 -13.87
CA PRO A 426 -8.39 -22.82 -14.83
C PRO A 426 -9.13 -21.61 -14.23
N GLY A 427 -10.07 -21.82 -13.31
CA GLY A 427 -10.84 -20.73 -12.67
C GLY A 427 -10.19 -20.11 -11.43
N ILE A 428 -9.15 -20.74 -10.85
CA ILE A 428 -8.50 -20.19 -9.64
C ILE A 428 -7.82 -18.86 -9.96
N MET A 429 -7.31 -18.69 -11.18
CA MET A 429 -6.55 -17.51 -11.55
C MET A 429 -7.43 -16.29 -11.84
N ASP A 430 -8.69 -16.50 -12.25
CA ASP A 430 -9.66 -15.41 -12.40
C ASP A 430 -9.99 -14.80 -11.02
N ASP A 431 -10.15 -15.66 -10.01
CA ASP A 431 -10.46 -15.26 -8.65
C ASP A 431 -9.22 -14.71 -7.91
N LEU A 432 -8.15 -15.51 -7.81
CA LEU A 432 -6.94 -15.12 -7.06
C LEU A 432 -6.10 -14.07 -7.78
N GLY A 433 -6.36 -13.78 -9.05
CA GLY A 433 -5.72 -12.68 -9.78
C GLY A 433 -6.32 -11.31 -9.45
N SER A 434 -7.53 -11.26 -8.89
CA SER A 434 -8.31 -10.04 -8.68
C SER A 434 -7.95 -9.31 -7.37
N LEU A 435 -6.68 -8.91 -7.22
CA LEU A 435 -6.20 -8.20 -6.02
C LEU A 435 -6.80 -6.80 -5.85
N GLU A 436 -7.48 -6.25 -6.87
CA GLU A 436 -8.36 -5.09 -6.70
C GLU A 436 -9.41 -5.29 -5.59
N LEU A 437 -9.86 -6.52 -5.36
CA LEU A 437 -10.81 -6.86 -4.31
C LEU A 437 -10.27 -6.53 -2.91
N ILE A 438 -8.97 -6.76 -2.68
CA ILE A 438 -8.29 -6.34 -1.44
C ILE A 438 -8.33 -4.82 -1.31
N GLY A 439 -8.10 -4.10 -2.39
CA GLY A 439 -8.22 -2.64 -2.41
C GLY A 439 -9.63 -2.14 -2.12
N ILE A 440 -10.65 -2.82 -2.64
CA ILE A 440 -12.06 -2.52 -2.35
C ILE A 440 -12.37 -2.75 -0.87
N TRP A 441 -12.08 -3.95 -0.34
CA TRP A 441 -12.29 -4.27 1.08
C TRP A 441 -11.54 -3.32 2.00
N GLY A 442 -10.31 -2.98 1.64
CA GLY A 442 -9.44 -2.11 2.44
C GLY A 442 -9.88 -0.65 2.45
N LEU A 443 -10.58 -0.16 1.41
CA LEU A 443 -11.05 1.23 1.32
C LEU A 443 -12.46 1.42 1.92
N ILE A 444 -13.27 0.37 2.00
CA ILE A 444 -14.61 0.44 2.61
C ILE A 444 -14.45 0.63 4.14
N PRO A 445 -15.03 1.72 4.71
CA PRO A 445 -14.91 2.04 6.13
C PRO A 445 -15.35 0.96 7.09
#